data_AF-A0A2P5FCS9-F1
#
_entry.id   AF-A0A2P5FCS9-F1
#
_cell.length_a   1.000
_cell.length_b   1.000
_cell.length_c   1.000
_cell.angle_alpha   90.00
_cell.angle_beta   90.00
_cell.angle_gamma   90.00
#
_symmetry.space_group_name_H-M   'P 1'
#
loop_
_entity.id
_entity.type
_entity.pdbx_description
1 polymer ?
#
loop_
_entity_poly.entity_id
_entity_poly.type
_entity_poly.pdbx_seq_one_letter_code
_entity_poly.pdbx_strand_id
1 'polypeptide(L)'
;MAAIAPPTAATAILPEPASAEKSKANEKVDYFNLPCPIPYEEIHREALMSLKPELFEGMRFDFTKGLNQKFSLSHSVFMGPTEVPSQSSETIKIPTAHYEFGANFIDPKLMLFGRILTDGRLNARVKCDLTDNLILKANAQLTNEPHMSHGMLNFDYKGRDYRTQFQLGNGALFGANYIQSVTPHLSLGGEVFWAGQHRKSGIGYAARYNTDKMVATGQVASTGMVALSYVQKVSEKVSLASDFMYNYMSRDVTASFGYDYILRQCRLRGKIDSNGCVAAFLEERLNMGLNFILSAEKLYGQSMAASMRIVFGLLTFVTFGMIIGSEFPTFRALHRRQLDGYLQLPRGIHHWNDDKEATVLRIGYVKPEIISWSPRIIVLHNFLSMEECDYLRGLALPRLHTSTVVDTKTGKGIKSNVRTSSGMFLNPEERKYPMIQQYRYEKSQFYKPHHDYFSDTFNLKRGGQRIATMLMYLSDNVEGGETYFPLAGKGECSCGGKMVKGLSVRPVKGDAVLFWSMGLDGQSDPDSIHGGCEVLSGEKWSATKWMRQKFTS
;
A
#
# COMPACT_ATOMS: atom_id res chain seq x y z
N MET A 1 -56.43 -31.21 -50.38
CA MET A 1 -57.63 -30.37 -50.20
C MET A 1 -58.54 -31.09 -49.22
N ALA A 2 -58.40 -30.78 -47.93
CA ALA A 2 -59.29 -29.88 -47.21
C ALA A 2 -60.71 -30.46 -47.07
N ALA A 3 -60.97 -31.13 -45.94
CA ALA A 3 -62.30 -31.42 -45.47
C ALA A 3 -62.46 -30.76 -44.10
N ILE A 4 -63.16 -29.62 -44.10
CA ILE A 4 -63.70 -28.93 -42.94
C ILE A 4 -65.13 -29.42 -42.77
N ALA A 5 -65.51 -29.80 -41.55
CA ALA A 5 -66.89 -29.90 -41.10
C ALA A 5 -66.96 -29.53 -39.60
N PRO A 6 -68.12 -29.03 -39.10
CA PRO A 6 -68.19 -27.88 -38.19
C PRO A 6 -68.81 -28.28 -36.80
N PRO A 7 -69.53 -27.44 -36.02
CA PRO A 7 -69.04 -27.01 -34.71
C PRO A 7 -69.93 -27.34 -33.48
N THR A 8 -69.29 -27.28 -32.30
CA THR A 8 -69.72 -26.78 -30.97
C THR A 8 -70.78 -27.45 -30.08
N ALA A 9 -70.39 -27.45 -28.78
CA ALA A 9 -71.14 -27.32 -27.51
C ALA A 9 -71.72 -28.60 -26.88
N ALA A 10 -71.66 -28.84 -25.56
CA ALA A 10 -70.94 -28.25 -24.43
C ALA A 10 -71.14 -29.23 -23.25
N THR A 11 -70.15 -29.47 -22.40
CA THR A 11 -70.40 -29.88 -21.00
C THR A 11 -69.36 -29.22 -20.10
N ALA A 12 -69.87 -28.52 -19.09
CA ALA A 12 -69.16 -27.56 -18.27
C ALA A 12 -68.15 -28.19 -17.30
N ILE A 13 -66.96 -27.60 -17.23
CA ILE A 13 -65.97 -27.80 -16.17
C ILE A 13 -66.14 -26.65 -15.17
N LEU A 14 -66.36 -26.98 -13.90
CA LEU A 14 -66.46 -26.03 -12.79
C LEU A 14 -65.09 -25.35 -12.50
N PRO A 15 -65.07 -24.07 -12.08
CA PRO A 15 -63.85 -23.26 -12.06
C PRO A 15 -63.01 -23.43 -10.79
N GLU A 16 -61.68 -23.40 -10.97
CA GLU A 16 -60.69 -23.19 -9.91
C GLU A 16 -60.89 -21.83 -9.21
N PRO A 17 -60.76 -21.74 -7.87
CA PRO A 17 -60.56 -20.47 -7.21
C PRO A 17 -59.07 -20.23 -6.92
N ALA A 18 -58.61 -19.04 -7.32
CA ALA A 18 -57.31 -18.50 -7.00
C ALA A 18 -57.16 -18.16 -5.49
N SER A 19 -55.97 -18.48 -4.97
CA SER A 19 -55.22 -17.80 -3.90
C SER A 19 -55.95 -17.20 -2.69
N ALA A 20 -55.73 -17.77 -1.49
CA ALA A 20 -55.20 -17.04 -0.32
C ALA A 20 -55.03 -17.98 0.90
N GLU A 21 -53.81 -17.98 1.46
CA GLU A 21 -53.50 -18.10 2.90
C GLU A 21 -54.12 -19.26 3.72
N LYS A 22 -53.29 -20.30 3.98
CA LYS A 22 -52.86 -20.73 5.33
C LYS A 22 -52.30 -22.17 5.30
N SER A 23 -50.98 -22.27 5.46
CA SER A 23 -50.27 -23.11 6.44
C SER A 23 -48.90 -23.49 5.88
N LYS A 24 -47.85 -22.78 6.29
CA LYS A 24 -46.46 -23.28 6.23
C LYS A 24 -46.38 -24.48 7.17
N ALA A 25 -46.74 -25.65 6.68
CA ALA A 25 -46.62 -26.92 7.39
C ALA A 25 -45.56 -27.78 6.68
N ASN A 26 -44.40 -27.86 7.32
CA ASN A 26 -43.35 -28.87 7.17
C ASN A 26 -42.79 -29.10 5.76
N GLU A 27 -41.92 -28.18 5.34
CA GLU A 27 -40.80 -28.56 4.48
C GLU A 27 -39.88 -29.47 5.32
N LYS A 28 -39.90 -30.77 5.06
CA LYS A 28 -39.13 -31.78 5.77
C LYS A 28 -37.65 -31.44 5.57
N VAL A 29 -36.97 -31.01 6.62
CA VAL A 29 -35.56 -30.61 6.54
C VAL A 29 -34.73 -31.80 6.08
N ASP A 30 -34.09 -31.70 4.92
CA ASP A 30 -33.16 -32.73 4.43
C ASP A 30 -31.87 -32.68 5.26
N TYR A 31 -31.83 -33.47 6.34
CA TYR A 31 -30.69 -33.61 7.25
C TYR A 31 -29.39 -34.06 6.56
N PHE A 32 -29.47 -34.59 5.33
CA PHE A 32 -28.32 -35.07 4.57
C PHE A 32 -27.58 -33.97 3.78
N ASN A 33 -28.16 -32.78 3.61
CA ASN A 33 -27.58 -31.72 2.78
C ASN A 33 -27.59 -30.35 3.49
N LEU A 34 -27.15 -30.35 4.74
CA LEU A 34 -26.99 -29.13 5.54
C LEU A 34 -25.62 -28.48 5.29
N PRO A 35 -25.55 -27.14 5.23
CA PRO A 35 -24.28 -26.44 5.09
C PRO A 35 -23.41 -26.64 6.34
N CYS A 36 -22.11 -26.87 6.13
CA CYS A 36 -21.17 -27.02 7.24
C CYS A 36 -21.14 -25.74 8.09
N PRO A 37 -21.32 -25.84 9.42
CA PRO A 37 -21.30 -24.69 10.32
C PRO A 37 -19.90 -24.08 10.45
N ILE A 38 -19.87 -22.80 10.81
CA ILE A 38 -18.64 -22.07 11.18
C ILE A 38 -18.08 -22.65 12.50
N PRO A 39 -16.75 -22.70 12.71
CA PRO A 39 -16.16 -23.16 13.96
C PRO A 39 -16.70 -22.41 15.18
N TYR A 40 -16.77 -23.12 16.32
CA TYR A 40 -17.38 -22.63 17.56
C TYR A 40 -16.78 -21.30 18.05
N GLU A 41 -15.46 -21.12 17.96
CA GLU A 41 -14.79 -19.87 18.34
C GLU A 41 -15.20 -18.67 17.47
N GLU A 42 -15.63 -18.93 16.24
CA GLU A 42 -15.98 -17.90 15.27
C GLU A 42 -17.49 -17.63 15.23
N ILE A 43 -18.28 -18.19 16.16
CA ILE A 43 -19.73 -17.95 16.24
C ILE A 43 -20.01 -16.44 16.34
N HIS A 44 -19.31 -15.74 17.23
CA HIS A 44 -19.46 -14.30 17.44
C HIS A 44 -18.62 -13.45 16.48
N ARG A 45 -17.87 -14.06 15.55
CA ARG A 45 -16.89 -13.34 14.70
C ARG A 45 -17.53 -12.20 13.92
N GLU A 46 -18.73 -12.39 13.38
CA GLU A 46 -19.44 -11.37 12.60
C GLU A 46 -19.85 -10.18 13.47
N ALA A 47 -20.34 -10.44 14.69
CA ALA A 47 -20.64 -9.40 15.65
C ALA A 47 -19.36 -8.68 16.08
N LEU A 48 -18.31 -9.44 16.40
CA LEU A 48 -17.03 -8.92 16.87
C LEU A 48 -16.32 -8.06 15.81
N MET A 49 -16.45 -8.39 14.52
CA MET A 49 -15.91 -7.57 13.43
C MET A 49 -16.50 -6.16 13.38
N SER A 50 -17.79 -6.01 13.70
CA SER A 50 -18.49 -4.72 13.73
C SER A 50 -18.38 -4.02 15.09
N LEU A 51 -18.38 -4.78 16.19
CA LEU A 51 -18.47 -4.26 17.56
C LEU A 51 -17.12 -4.04 18.26
N LYS A 52 -16.06 -4.74 17.87
CA LYS A 52 -14.71 -4.51 18.39
C LYS A 52 -13.86 -3.81 17.32
N PRO A 53 -13.93 -2.47 17.23
CA PRO A 53 -12.89 -1.73 16.53
C PRO A 53 -11.54 -2.02 17.19
N GLU A 54 -10.49 -2.21 16.40
CA GLU A 54 -9.12 -2.29 16.92
C GLU A 54 -8.67 -0.88 17.32
N LEU A 55 -9.14 -0.43 18.48
CA LEU A 55 -8.73 0.83 19.07
C LEU A 55 -7.27 0.72 19.52
N PHE A 56 -6.51 1.77 19.29
CA PHE A 56 -5.13 1.86 19.75
C PHE A 56 -4.88 3.26 20.32
N GLU A 57 -3.97 3.31 21.29
CA GLU A 57 -3.50 4.55 21.90
C GLU A 57 -2.07 4.82 21.47
N GLY A 58 -1.81 6.02 20.94
CA GLY A 58 -0.50 6.40 20.42
C GLY A 58 -0.22 6.01 18.95
N MET A 59 0.97 6.28 18.44
CA MET A 59 1.23 6.09 17.01
C MET A 59 1.56 4.63 16.67
N ARG A 60 0.90 4.09 15.66
CA ARG A 60 1.22 2.78 15.07
C ARG A 60 1.62 2.94 13.61
N PHE A 61 2.78 2.41 13.27
CA PHE A 61 3.29 2.37 11.91
C PHE A 61 3.58 0.93 11.51
N ASP A 62 2.77 0.38 10.61
CA ASP A 62 3.01 -0.97 10.09
C ASP A 62 3.47 -0.89 8.64
N PHE A 63 4.67 -1.40 8.36
CA PHE A 63 5.26 -1.50 7.04
C PHE A 63 5.31 -2.97 6.64
N THR A 64 4.54 -3.37 5.63
CA THR A 64 4.58 -4.75 5.12
C THR A 64 5.12 -4.77 3.69
N LYS A 65 6.24 -5.47 3.49
CA LYS A 65 6.87 -5.67 2.19
C LYS A 65 6.69 -7.12 1.74
N GLY A 66 5.95 -7.31 0.65
CA GLY A 66 5.93 -8.59 -0.07
C GLY A 66 7.25 -8.78 -0.80
N LEU A 67 7.99 -9.84 -0.46
CA LEU A 67 9.19 -10.25 -1.21
C LEU A 67 8.83 -11.23 -2.33
N ASN A 68 7.86 -12.10 -2.06
CA ASN A 68 7.31 -13.05 -3.02
C ASN A 68 5.79 -13.17 -2.77
N GLN A 69 5.04 -13.79 -3.69
CA GLN A 69 3.59 -13.98 -3.54
C GLN A 69 3.22 -14.75 -2.25
N LYS A 70 4.13 -15.60 -1.78
CA LYS A 70 3.97 -16.42 -0.57
C LYS A 70 4.68 -15.86 0.66
N PHE A 71 5.58 -14.88 0.51
CA PHE A 71 6.43 -14.43 1.62
C PHE A 71 6.41 -12.92 1.76
N SER A 72 6.04 -12.46 2.95
CA SER A 72 6.00 -11.04 3.32
C SER A 72 6.71 -10.79 4.63
N LEU A 73 7.44 -9.69 4.70
CA LEU A 73 8.02 -9.18 5.94
C LEU A 73 7.18 -8.00 6.41
N SER A 74 6.92 -7.93 7.71
CA SER A 74 6.21 -6.83 8.37
C SER A 74 7.09 -6.20 9.44
N HIS A 75 7.15 -4.88 9.45
CA HIS A 75 7.85 -4.08 10.45
C HIS A 75 6.80 -3.19 11.09
N SER A 76 6.51 -3.40 12.37
CA SER A 76 5.47 -2.65 13.09
C SER A 76 6.14 -1.87 14.21
N VAL A 77 6.00 -0.55 14.20
CA VAL A 77 6.46 0.33 15.29
C VAL A 77 5.21 0.79 16.03
N PHE A 78 5.14 0.45 17.32
CA PHE A 78 4.08 0.90 18.21
C PHE A 78 4.65 1.85 19.25
N MET A 79 4.10 3.06 19.32
CA MET A 79 4.46 4.11 20.27
C MET A 79 3.21 4.48 21.06
N GLY A 80 3.00 3.83 22.20
CA GLY A 80 1.78 3.99 22.97
C GLY A 80 1.98 3.59 24.43
N PRO A 81 1.11 4.06 25.33
CA PRO A 81 1.15 3.61 26.71
C PRO A 81 0.74 2.13 26.77
N THR A 82 1.59 1.30 27.37
CA THR A 82 1.18 -0.05 27.78
C THR A 82 0.50 0.07 29.12
N GLU A 83 -0.75 -0.40 29.21
CA GLU A 83 -1.49 -0.48 30.46
C GLU A 83 -0.99 -1.71 31.23
N VAL A 84 -0.26 -1.47 32.32
CA VAL A 84 0.15 -2.55 33.22
C VAL A 84 -0.95 -2.67 34.28
N PRO A 85 -1.60 -3.83 34.43
CA PRO A 85 -2.62 -4.02 35.45
C PRO A 85 -1.97 -3.87 36.84
N SER A 86 -2.43 -2.86 37.58
CA SER A 86 -2.12 -2.63 38.99
C SER A 86 -3.13 -3.37 39.88
N GLN A 87 -2.76 -3.68 41.13
CA GLN A 87 -3.71 -4.19 42.13
C GLN A 87 -4.74 -3.12 42.57
N SER A 88 -4.51 -1.85 42.25
CA SER A 88 -5.48 -0.76 42.42
C SER A 88 -6.36 -0.58 41.17
N SER A 89 -7.54 0.01 41.33
CA SER A 89 -8.46 0.38 40.23
C SER A 89 -7.89 1.44 39.27
N GLU A 90 -6.66 1.91 39.50
CA GLU A 90 -5.96 2.86 38.64
C GLU A 90 -4.94 2.11 37.77
N THR A 91 -5.19 2.08 36.46
CA THR A 91 -4.28 1.54 35.46
C THR A 91 -3.06 2.46 35.32
N ILE A 92 -1.86 1.96 35.65
CA ILE A 92 -0.62 2.71 35.44
C ILE A 92 -0.27 2.60 33.95
N LYS A 93 -0.25 3.75 33.28
CA LYS A 93 0.13 3.88 31.87
C LYS A 93 1.61 4.17 31.78
N ILE A 94 2.40 3.19 31.33
CA ILE A 94 3.82 3.39 31.08
C ILE A 94 3.99 3.72 29.60
N PRO A 95 4.54 4.90 29.23
CA PRO A 95 4.83 5.20 27.84
C PRO A 95 5.92 4.26 27.34
N THR A 96 5.58 3.44 26.36
CA THR A 96 6.49 2.44 25.79
C THR A 96 6.53 2.56 24.28
N ALA A 97 7.71 2.34 23.72
CA ALA A 97 7.87 2.19 22.28
C ALA A 97 8.45 0.80 22.03
N HIS A 98 7.70 -0.03 21.31
CA HIS A 98 8.15 -1.36 20.94
C HIS A 98 8.16 -1.47 19.42
N TYR A 99 9.22 -2.13 18.93
CA TYR A 99 9.32 -2.50 17.53
C TYR A 99 9.08 -4.01 17.42
N GLU A 100 8.17 -4.38 16.53
CA GLU A 100 7.80 -5.75 16.22
C GLU A 100 8.25 -6.06 14.79
N PHE A 101 9.15 -7.03 14.65
CA PHE A 101 9.53 -7.57 13.35
C PHE A 101 8.76 -8.86 13.11
N GLY A 102 8.09 -8.97 11.97
CA GLY A 102 7.29 -10.11 11.58
C GLY A 102 7.68 -10.68 10.23
N ALA A 103 7.59 -12.00 10.11
CA ALA A 103 7.73 -12.72 8.87
C ALA A 103 6.50 -13.61 8.69
N ASN A 104 5.85 -13.49 7.54
CA ASN A 104 4.68 -14.27 7.18
C ASN A 104 4.98 -15.09 5.93
N PHE A 105 4.74 -16.39 6.02
CA PHE A 105 4.78 -17.33 4.91
C PHE A 105 3.38 -17.90 4.71
N ILE A 106 2.82 -17.71 3.52
CA ILE A 106 1.45 -18.08 3.18
C ILE A 106 1.50 -18.97 1.94
N ASP A 107 1.22 -20.25 2.15
CA ASP A 107 1.00 -21.26 1.12
C ASP A 107 -0.41 -21.86 1.32
N PRO A 108 -1.10 -22.37 0.27
CA PRO A 108 -2.47 -22.86 0.41
C PRO A 108 -2.66 -23.93 1.47
N LYS A 109 -1.63 -24.73 1.76
CA LYS A 109 -1.66 -25.78 2.80
C LYS A 109 -0.96 -25.40 4.11
N LEU A 110 -0.16 -24.34 4.11
CA LEU A 110 0.72 -23.98 5.22
C LEU A 110 0.80 -22.47 5.38
N MET A 111 0.39 -21.97 6.53
CA MET A 111 0.55 -20.57 6.92
C MET A 111 1.40 -20.49 8.19
N LEU A 112 2.49 -19.74 8.10
CA LEU A 112 3.38 -19.47 9.22
C LEU A 112 3.44 -17.96 9.44
N PHE A 113 3.25 -17.54 10.68
CA PHE A 113 3.41 -16.18 11.14
C PHE A 113 4.40 -16.21 12.30
N GLY A 114 5.50 -15.49 12.19
CA GLY A 114 6.44 -15.30 13.29
C GLY A 114 6.62 -13.82 13.53
N ARG A 115 6.44 -13.36 14.77
CA ARG A 115 6.65 -11.97 15.16
C ARG A 115 7.49 -11.89 16.42
N ILE A 116 8.53 -11.08 16.39
CA ILE A 116 9.45 -10.87 17.50
C ILE A 116 9.42 -9.40 17.93
N LEU A 117 9.23 -9.17 19.22
CA LEU A 117 9.30 -7.85 19.83
C LEU A 117 10.72 -7.57 20.33
N THR A 118 11.09 -6.30 20.40
CA THR A 118 12.37 -5.83 20.97
C THR A 118 12.66 -6.34 22.37
N ASP A 119 11.61 -6.60 23.15
CA ASP A 119 11.70 -7.05 24.54
C ASP A 119 12.00 -8.56 24.66
N GLY A 120 12.24 -9.23 23.53
CA GLY A 120 12.54 -10.66 23.46
C GLY A 120 11.31 -11.57 23.48
N ARG A 121 10.10 -11.00 23.38
CA ARG A 121 8.85 -11.79 23.26
C ARG A 121 8.67 -12.25 21.81
N LEU A 122 8.40 -13.54 21.63
CA LEU A 122 8.20 -14.17 20.32
C LEU A 122 6.78 -14.72 20.23
N ASN A 123 6.01 -14.24 19.26
CA ASN A 123 4.71 -14.78 18.89
C ASN A 123 4.83 -15.56 17.58
N ALA A 124 4.63 -16.88 17.63
CA ALA A 124 4.58 -17.74 16.47
C ALA A 124 3.17 -18.32 16.32
N ARG A 125 2.62 -18.28 15.11
CA ARG A 125 1.36 -18.94 14.74
C ARG A 125 1.59 -19.77 13.49
N VAL A 126 1.26 -21.04 13.58
CA VAL A 126 1.36 -22.03 12.51
C VAL A 126 -0.04 -22.53 12.24
N LYS A 127 -0.46 -22.55 10.98
CA LYS A 127 -1.68 -23.21 10.53
C LYS A 127 -1.29 -24.14 9.39
N CYS A 128 -1.51 -25.44 9.58
CA CYS A 128 -1.24 -26.48 8.60
C CYS A 128 -2.55 -27.19 8.27
N ASP A 129 -2.88 -27.26 6.99
CA ASP A 129 -4.00 -28.06 6.50
C ASP A 129 -3.43 -29.45 6.14
N LEU A 130 -3.58 -30.43 7.04
CA LEU A 130 -3.05 -31.80 6.84
C LEU A 130 -3.86 -32.57 5.80
N THR A 131 -5.17 -32.32 5.75
CA THR A 131 -6.13 -32.94 4.83
C THR A 131 -7.27 -31.95 4.60
N ASP A 132 -8.09 -32.12 3.56
CA ASP A 132 -9.20 -31.20 3.26
C ASP A 132 -10.22 -31.03 4.41
N ASN A 133 -10.23 -32.00 5.34
CA ASN A 133 -11.10 -32.04 6.50
C ASN A 133 -10.38 -31.82 7.84
N LEU A 134 -9.04 -31.75 7.86
CA LEU A 134 -8.27 -31.65 9.11
C LEU A 134 -7.29 -30.48 9.05
N ILE A 135 -7.48 -29.53 9.96
CA ILE A 135 -6.68 -28.33 10.09
C ILE A 135 -6.03 -28.32 11.46
N LEU A 136 -4.71 -28.18 11.49
CA LEU A 136 -3.93 -27.97 12.71
C LEU A 136 -3.55 -26.50 12.81
N LYS A 137 -3.81 -25.89 13.97
CA LYS A 137 -3.36 -24.54 14.31
C LYS A 137 -2.52 -24.62 15.59
N ALA A 138 -1.29 -24.14 15.56
CA ALA A 138 -0.44 -24.00 16.73
C ALA A 138 -0.13 -22.53 16.96
N ASN A 139 -0.33 -22.05 18.18
CA ASN A 139 0.08 -20.72 18.63
C ASN A 139 1.10 -20.88 19.74
N ALA A 140 2.23 -20.18 19.67
CA ALA A 140 3.24 -20.15 20.69
C ALA A 140 3.60 -18.69 20.99
N GLN A 141 3.46 -18.30 22.25
CA GLN A 141 3.85 -17.00 22.77
C GLN A 141 4.94 -17.24 23.81
N LEU A 142 6.18 -16.99 23.42
CA LEU A 142 7.35 -17.09 24.29
C LEU A 142 7.65 -15.72 24.89
N THR A 143 7.86 -15.70 26.19
CA THR A 143 8.23 -14.51 26.96
C THR A 143 9.56 -14.73 27.66
N ASN A 144 10.30 -13.66 27.90
CA ASN A 144 11.58 -13.70 28.61
C ASN A 144 11.42 -14.02 30.11
N GLU A 145 10.22 -13.83 30.67
CA GLU A 145 9.92 -14.19 32.06
C GLU A 145 9.79 -15.72 32.22
N PRO A 146 10.48 -16.31 33.21
CA PRO A 146 10.38 -17.73 33.49
C PRO A 146 8.94 -18.11 33.85
N HIS A 147 8.45 -19.21 33.28
CA HIS A 147 7.11 -19.78 33.48
C HIS A 147 5.90 -19.04 32.86
N MET A 148 6.10 -17.95 32.11
CA MET A 148 5.01 -17.21 31.45
C MET A 148 4.85 -17.51 29.95
N SER A 149 5.62 -18.46 29.42
CA SER A 149 5.48 -18.90 28.03
C SER A 149 4.24 -19.77 27.84
N HIS A 150 3.36 -19.35 26.94
CA HIS A 150 2.11 -20.06 26.63
C HIS A 150 2.15 -20.64 25.22
N GLY A 151 1.83 -21.92 25.10
CA GLY A 151 1.65 -22.59 23.82
C GLY A 151 0.26 -23.22 23.78
N MET A 152 -0.41 -23.15 22.63
CA MET A 152 -1.75 -23.69 22.40
C MET A 152 -1.81 -24.40 21.04
N LEU A 153 -2.36 -25.61 21.01
CA LEU A 153 -2.54 -26.45 19.84
C LEU A 153 -4.04 -26.69 19.64
N ASN A 154 -4.57 -26.24 18.51
CA ASN A 154 -5.97 -26.42 18.12
C ASN A 154 -6.04 -27.37 16.92
N PHE A 155 -6.75 -28.48 17.07
CA PHE A 155 -7.08 -29.43 16.03
C PHE A 155 -8.52 -29.21 15.61
N ASP A 156 -8.73 -28.69 14.41
CA ASP A 156 -10.06 -28.50 13.83
C ASP A 156 -10.34 -29.65 12.85
N TYR A 157 -11.42 -30.40 13.07
CA TYR A 157 -11.92 -31.40 12.14
C TYR A 157 -13.28 -30.97 11.57
N LYS A 158 -13.36 -30.99 10.24
CA LYS A 158 -14.53 -30.59 9.46
C LYS A 158 -15.27 -31.84 8.97
N GLY A 159 -16.44 -32.08 9.55
CA GLY A 159 -17.41 -33.05 9.04
C GLY A 159 -18.26 -32.48 7.90
N ARG A 160 -19.30 -33.21 7.50
CA ARG A 160 -20.25 -32.75 6.46
C ARG A 160 -21.24 -31.74 7.03
N ASP A 161 -21.80 -32.05 8.20
CA ASP A 161 -22.88 -31.32 8.90
C ASP A 161 -22.44 -30.81 10.30
N TYR A 162 -21.26 -31.21 10.76
CA TYR A 162 -20.69 -30.82 12.05
C TYR A 162 -19.23 -30.39 11.94
N ARG A 163 -18.77 -29.67 12.96
CA ARG A 163 -17.37 -29.29 13.12
C ARG A 163 -16.94 -29.51 14.56
N THR A 164 -15.79 -30.13 14.75
CA THR A 164 -15.19 -30.39 16.05
C THR A 164 -13.85 -29.71 16.16
N GLN A 165 -13.56 -29.16 17.33
CA GLN A 165 -12.27 -28.57 17.62
C GLN A 165 -11.77 -29.07 18.96
N PHE A 166 -10.50 -29.43 19.03
CA PHE A 166 -9.82 -29.80 20.26
C PHE A 166 -8.64 -28.87 20.51
N GLN A 167 -8.58 -28.27 21.68
CA GLN A 167 -7.59 -27.28 22.08
C GLN A 167 -6.76 -27.84 23.24
N LEU A 168 -5.44 -27.82 23.11
CA LEU A 168 -4.51 -28.16 24.18
C LEU A 168 -3.58 -26.99 24.43
N GLY A 169 -3.57 -26.47 25.65
CA GLY A 169 -2.71 -25.37 26.07
C GLY A 169 -1.74 -25.77 27.18
N ASN A 170 -0.65 -25.01 27.29
CA ASN A 170 0.24 -25.06 28.45
C ASN A 170 -0.54 -24.70 29.74
N GLY A 171 -0.16 -25.27 30.89
CA GLY A 171 -0.94 -25.15 32.14
C GLY A 171 -2.11 -26.14 32.25
N ALA A 172 -2.08 -27.19 31.43
CA ALA A 172 -3.09 -28.25 31.36
C ALA A 172 -4.48 -27.67 31.04
N LEU A 173 -4.55 -26.83 30.00
CA LEU A 173 -5.81 -26.34 29.44
C LEU A 173 -6.25 -27.32 28.35
N PHE A 174 -7.39 -27.99 28.54
CA PHE A 174 -8.02 -28.81 27.51
C PHE A 174 -9.37 -28.21 27.16
N GLY A 175 -9.61 -27.94 25.88
CA GLY A 175 -10.88 -27.48 25.35
C GLY A 175 -11.39 -28.43 24.27
N ALA A 176 -12.67 -28.75 24.27
CA ALA A 176 -13.31 -29.54 23.23
C ALA A 176 -14.61 -28.85 22.84
N ASN A 177 -14.73 -28.50 21.56
CA ASN A 177 -15.89 -27.81 21.02
C ASN A 177 -16.52 -28.69 19.95
N TYR A 178 -17.85 -28.77 19.96
CA TYR A 178 -18.65 -29.49 18.99
C TYR A 178 -19.78 -28.58 18.52
N ILE A 179 -19.93 -28.37 17.22
CA ILE A 179 -21.06 -27.63 16.66
C ILE A 179 -21.64 -28.38 15.47
N GLN A 180 -22.96 -28.48 15.41
CA GLN A 180 -23.70 -29.16 14.36
C GLN A 180 -24.82 -28.26 13.82
N SER A 181 -25.01 -28.29 12.50
CA SER A 181 -26.18 -27.67 11.88
C SER A 181 -27.40 -28.56 12.10
N VAL A 182 -28.44 -28.03 12.76
CA VAL A 182 -29.69 -28.76 13.05
C VAL A 182 -30.76 -28.46 11.98
N THR A 183 -30.73 -27.23 11.45
CA THR A 183 -31.51 -26.81 10.29
C THR A 183 -30.65 -25.93 9.39
N PRO A 184 -31.05 -25.65 8.13
CA PRO A 184 -30.27 -24.79 7.22
C PRO A 184 -29.93 -23.41 7.81
N HIS A 185 -30.75 -22.95 8.77
CA HIS A 185 -30.61 -21.66 9.43
C HIS A 185 -30.14 -21.75 10.88
N LEU A 186 -30.34 -22.87 11.59
CA LEU A 186 -29.96 -23.02 13.00
C LEU A 186 -28.80 -24.01 13.18
N SER A 187 -27.75 -23.57 13.85
CA SER A 187 -26.64 -24.40 14.32
C SER A 187 -26.56 -24.36 15.84
N LEU A 188 -26.39 -25.53 16.46
CA LEU A 188 -26.24 -25.67 17.91
C LEU A 188 -24.90 -26.33 18.21
N GLY A 189 -24.27 -25.91 19.28
CA GLY A 189 -22.99 -26.48 19.71
C GLY A 189 -22.79 -26.41 21.21
N GLY A 190 -21.80 -27.14 21.67
CA GLY A 190 -21.33 -27.11 23.04
C GLY A 190 -19.80 -27.05 23.09
N GLU A 191 -19.30 -26.41 24.13
CA GLU A 191 -17.88 -26.44 24.51
C GLU A 191 -17.74 -27.08 25.87
N VAL A 192 -16.64 -27.79 26.05
CA VAL A 192 -16.19 -28.28 27.35
C VAL A 192 -14.76 -27.83 27.49
N PHE A 193 -14.45 -27.13 28.57
CA PHE A 193 -13.08 -26.79 28.89
C PHE A 193 -12.73 -27.24 30.30
N TRP A 194 -11.47 -27.61 30.47
CA TRP A 194 -10.87 -27.95 31.73
C TRP A 194 -9.55 -27.20 31.84
N ALA A 195 -9.46 -26.33 32.84
CA ALA A 195 -8.25 -25.58 33.14
C ALA A 195 -7.60 -26.19 34.39
N GLY A 196 -6.55 -26.99 34.22
CA GLY A 196 -5.88 -27.71 35.30
C GLY A 196 -5.25 -26.81 36.34
N GLN A 197 -4.68 -25.66 35.94
CA GLN A 197 -4.04 -24.71 36.86
C GLN A 197 -5.02 -24.07 37.85
N HIS A 198 -6.27 -23.82 37.44
CA HIS A 198 -7.33 -23.33 38.33
C HIS A 198 -8.24 -24.43 38.87
N ARG A 199 -8.04 -25.70 38.45
CA ARG A 199 -8.93 -26.84 38.71
C ARG A 199 -10.41 -26.53 38.44
N LYS A 200 -10.68 -25.77 37.38
CA LYS A 200 -12.05 -25.41 36.96
C LYS A 200 -12.39 -26.16 35.68
N SER A 201 -13.53 -26.84 35.69
CA SER A 201 -14.21 -27.28 34.49
C SER A 201 -15.36 -26.35 34.18
N GLY A 202 -15.62 -26.14 32.89
CA GLY A 202 -16.75 -25.39 32.41
C GLY A 202 -17.35 -26.08 31.20
N ILE A 203 -18.66 -25.95 31.07
CA ILE A 203 -19.42 -26.38 29.90
C ILE A 203 -20.12 -25.15 29.36
N GLY A 204 -20.02 -24.89 28.07
CA GLY A 204 -20.78 -23.85 27.40
C GLY A 204 -21.67 -24.43 26.33
N TYR A 205 -22.76 -23.75 26.08
CA TYR A 205 -23.67 -24.02 24.97
C TYR A 205 -23.70 -22.80 24.09
N ALA A 206 -23.71 -23.01 22.78
CA ALA A 206 -23.89 -21.94 21.82
C ALA A 206 -24.98 -22.30 20.82
N ALA A 207 -25.77 -21.29 20.48
CA ALA A 207 -26.77 -21.34 19.43
C ALA A 207 -26.49 -20.23 18.43
N ARG A 208 -26.58 -20.57 17.15
CA ARG A 208 -26.45 -19.62 16.06
C ARG A 208 -27.61 -19.77 15.10
N TYR A 209 -28.29 -18.67 14.85
CA TYR A 209 -29.37 -18.57 13.88
C TYR A 209 -28.95 -17.63 12.75
N ASN A 210 -28.95 -18.13 11.52
CA ASN A 210 -28.45 -17.44 10.33
C ASN A 210 -29.57 -17.34 9.28
N THR A 211 -29.86 -16.12 8.85
CA THR A 211 -30.75 -15.79 7.73
C THR A 211 -30.01 -14.82 6.81
N ASP A 212 -30.41 -14.69 5.55
CA ASP A 212 -29.72 -13.84 4.55
C ASP A 212 -29.45 -12.39 5.02
N LYS A 213 -30.32 -11.86 5.89
CA LYS A 213 -30.23 -10.47 6.40
C LYS A 213 -29.82 -10.37 7.87
N MET A 214 -29.89 -11.44 8.65
CA MET A 214 -29.67 -11.39 10.09
C MET A 214 -28.93 -12.61 10.63
N VAL A 215 -28.07 -12.38 11.61
CA VAL A 215 -27.36 -13.41 12.35
C VAL A 215 -27.54 -13.15 13.82
N ALA A 216 -28.18 -14.08 14.53
CA ALA A 216 -28.32 -14.06 15.97
C ALA A 216 -27.47 -15.18 16.57
N THR A 217 -26.69 -14.85 17.60
CA THR A 217 -25.84 -15.79 18.32
C THR A 217 -26.11 -15.67 19.80
N GLY A 218 -26.12 -16.80 20.49
CA GLY A 218 -26.24 -16.85 21.94
C GLY A 218 -25.29 -17.90 22.48
N GLN A 219 -24.53 -17.55 23.49
CA GLN A 219 -23.62 -18.45 24.20
C GLN A 219 -23.89 -18.34 25.68
N VAL A 220 -23.98 -19.48 26.35
CA VAL A 220 -24.19 -19.60 27.78
C VAL A 220 -23.14 -20.55 28.31
N ALA A 221 -22.21 -20.03 29.11
CA ALA A 221 -21.19 -20.83 29.77
C ALA A 221 -21.55 -21.05 31.24
N SER A 222 -21.28 -22.26 31.74
CA SER A 222 -21.50 -22.65 33.15
C SER A 222 -20.61 -21.87 34.12
N THR A 223 -19.58 -21.19 33.62
CA THR A 223 -18.76 -20.23 34.38
C THR A 223 -19.49 -18.92 34.67
N GLY A 224 -20.72 -18.75 34.18
CA GLY A 224 -21.58 -17.61 34.48
C GLY A 224 -21.57 -16.53 33.40
N MET A 225 -20.92 -16.74 32.26
CA MET A 225 -20.96 -15.80 31.14
C MET A 225 -22.12 -16.12 30.20
N VAL A 226 -22.99 -15.16 29.98
CA VAL A 226 -24.04 -15.17 28.95
C VAL A 226 -23.70 -14.09 27.93
N ALA A 227 -23.45 -14.48 26.69
CA ALA A 227 -23.15 -13.56 25.59
C ALA A 227 -24.18 -13.75 24.47
N LEU A 228 -24.95 -12.70 24.20
CA LEU A 228 -25.94 -12.66 23.12
C LEU A 228 -25.50 -11.59 22.12
N SER A 229 -25.28 -11.98 20.88
CA SER A 229 -24.94 -11.04 19.83
C SER A 229 -25.94 -11.11 18.69
N TYR A 230 -26.25 -9.97 18.10
CA TYR A 230 -27.21 -9.85 17.01
C TYR A 230 -26.64 -8.93 15.96
N VAL A 231 -26.58 -9.40 14.71
CA VAL A 231 -26.07 -8.65 13.56
C VAL A 231 -27.16 -8.58 12.51
N GLN A 232 -27.49 -7.37 12.10
CA GLN A 232 -28.43 -7.08 11.02
C GLN A 232 -27.69 -6.42 9.87
N LYS A 233 -27.71 -7.05 8.70
CA LYS A 233 -27.26 -6.44 7.45
C LYS A 233 -28.42 -5.62 6.88
N VAL A 234 -28.31 -4.29 6.98
CA VAL A 234 -29.34 -3.36 6.47
C VAL A 234 -29.15 -3.13 4.98
N SER A 235 -27.89 -3.12 4.53
CA SER A 235 -27.49 -3.02 3.12
C SER A 235 -26.17 -3.78 2.93
N GLU A 236 -25.75 -4.04 1.69
CA GLU A 236 -24.44 -4.62 1.39
C GLU A 236 -23.27 -3.81 1.99
N LYS A 237 -23.48 -2.51 2.23
CA LYS A 237 -22.50 -1.58 2.78
C LYS A 237 -22.66 -1.29 4.26
N VAL A 238 -23.81 -1.62 4.85
CA VAL A 238 -24.18 -1.18 6.21
C VAL A 238 -24.62 -2.37 7.03
N SER A 239 -23.88 -2.64 8.10
CA SER A 239 -24.22 -3.65 9.09
C SER A 239 -24.37 -3.00 10.46
N LEU A 240 -25.45 -3.33 11.15
CA LEU A 240 -25.69 -2.95 12.54
C LEU A 240 -25.46 -4.19 13.40
N ALA A 241 -24.84 -4.01 14.55
CA ALA A 241 -24.57 -5.09 15.47
C ALA A 241 -24.90 -4.64 16.90
N SER A 242 -25.44 -5.54 17.70
CA SER A 242 -25.69 -5.35 19.12
C SER A 242 -25.15 -6.54 19.89
N ASP A 243 -24.42 -6.28 20.95
CA ASP A 243 -23.87 -7.28 21.85
C ASP A 243 -24.45 -7.06 23.25
N PHE A 244 -24.75 -8.16 23.92
CA PHE A 244 -25.18 -8.17 25.31
C PHE A 244 -24.39 -9.23 26.03
N MET A 245 -23.50 -8.80 26.91
CA MET A 245 -22.70 -9.67 27.75
C MET A 245 -23.12 -9.48 29.21
N TYR A 246 -23.52 -10.58 29.83
CA TYR A 246 -23.87 -10.65 31.24
C TYR A 246 -22.97 -11.66 31.95
N ASN A 247 -22.26 -11.22 32.98
CA ASN A 247 -21.50 -12.08 33.84
C ASN A 247 -22.24 -12.29 35.16
N TYR A 248 -22.80 -13.48 35.35
CA TYR A 248 -23.54 -13.85 36.54
C TYR A 248 -22.69 -13.81 37.82
N MET A 249 -21.40 -14.16 37.74
CA MET A 249 -20.52 -14.25 38.91
C MET A 249 -20.16 -12.86 39.45
N SER A 250 -19.84 -11.91 38.57
CA SER A 250 -19.55 -10.53 38.98
C SER A 250 -20.77 -9.61 38.99
N ARG A 251 -21.90 -10.07 38.45
CA ARG A 251 -23.12 -9.28 38.18
C ARG A 251 -22.89 -8.08 37.26
N ASP A 252 -21.84 -8.14 36.45
CA ASP A 252 -21.56 -7.11 35.46
C ASP A 252 -22.43 -7.33 34.22
N VAL A 253 -23.07 -6.25 33.77
CA VAL A 253 -23.85 -6.21 32.55
C VAL A 253 -23.21 -5.19 31.62
N THR A 254 -22.90 -5.61 30.41
CA THR A 254 -22.40 -4.72 29.37
C THR A 254 -23.24 -4.92 28.10
N ALA A 255 -23.89 -3.85 27.67
CA ALA A 255 -24.59 -3.82 26.39
C ALA A 255 -23.84 -2.88 25.44
N SER A 256 -23.59 -3.34 24.23
CA SER A 256 -22.83 -2.62 23.21
C SER A 256 -23.62 -2.55 21.92
N PHE A 257 -23.68 -1.37 21.31
CA PHE A 257 -24.27 -1.17 20.00
C PHE A 257 -23.20 -0.66 19.06
N GLY A 258 -23.09 -1.28 17.89
CA GLY A 258 -22.08 -0.95 16.90
C GLY A 258 -22.66 -0.89 15.50
N TYR A 259 -22.00 -0.12 14.65
CA TYR A 259 -22.28 -0.07 13.23
C TYR A 259 -20.99 -0.19 12.44
N ASP A 260 -21.06 -0.86 11.30
CA ASP A 260 -19.96 -1.01 10.34
C ASP A 260 -20.45 -0.53 8.97
N TYR A 261 -19.76 0.48 8.47
CA TYR A 261 -20.07 1.15 7.21
C TYR A 261 -18.89 1.00 6.26
N ILE A 262 -19.08 0.18 5.23
CA ILE A 262 -18.04 -0.18 4.25
C ILE A 262 -18.30 0.59 2.95
N LEU A 263 -17.47 1.59 2.68
CA LEU A 263 -17.38 2.31 1.42
C LEU A 263 -16.23 1.77 0.57
N ARG A 264 -16.16 2.20 -0.71
CA ARG A 264 -15.07 1.78 -1.63
C ARG A 264 -13.67 2.14 -1.13
N GLN A 265 -13.51 3.33 -0.55
CA GLN A 265 -12.21 3.87 -0.11
C GLN A 265 -12.11 4.03 1.40
N CYS A 266 -13.16 3.72 2.14
CA CYS A 266 -13.23 4.00 3.58
C CYS A 266 -14.06 2.93 4.28
N ARG A 267 -13.68 2.56 5.50
CA ARG A 267 -14.47 1.75 6.41
C ARG A 267 -14.59 2.48 7.74
N LEU A 268 -15.81 2.82 8.11
CA LEU A 268 -16.13 3.49 9.36
C LEU A 268 -16.81 2.49 10.30
N ARG A 269 -16.28 2.35 11.51
CA ARG A 269 -16.86 1.56 12.59
C ARG A 269 -17.10 2.45 13.80
N GLY A 270 -18.28 2.34 14.38
CA GLY A 270 -18.61 3.03 15.64
C GLY A 270 -19.15 2.04 16.65
N LYS A 271 -18.87 2.28 17.92
CA LYS A 271 -19.35 1.48 19.06
C LYS A 271 -19.78 2.40 20.19
N ILE A 272 -20.90 2.07 20.82
CA ILE A 272 -21.44 2.74 22.00
C ILE A 272 -21.69 1.67 23.05
N ASP A 273 -21.14 1.85 24.24
CA ASP A 273 -21.29 0.93 25.36
C ASP A 273 -22.20 1.52 26.45
N SER A 274 -22.89 0.64 27.17
CA SER A 274 -23.70 0.97 28.35
C SER A 274 -22.90 1.66 29.46
N ASN A 275 -21.58 1.46 29.47
CA ASN A 275 -20.67 2.06 30.43
C ASN A 275 -20.31 3.52 30.08
N GLY A 276 -20.96 4.11 29.07
CA GLY A 276 -20.70 5.49 28.63
C GLY A 276 -19.44 5.64 27.77
N CYS A 277 -18.84 4.54 27.31
CA CYS A 277 -17.75 4.60 26.35
C CYS A 277 -18.27 4.69 24.93
N VAL A 278 -17.83 5.71 24.19
CA VAL A 278 -18.09 5.89 22.77
C VAL A 278 -16.77 5.76 22.03
N ALA A 279 -16.73 4.86 21.06
CA ALA A 279 -15.58 4.60 20.23
C ALA A 279 -15.91 4.77 18.75
N ALA A 280 -14.99 5.35 18.00
CA ALA A 280 -15.05 5.50 16.56
C ALA A 280 -13.72 5.07 15.94
N PHE A 281 -13.79 4.36 14.82
CA PHE A 281 -12.64 3.84 14.09
C PHE A 281 -12.86 4.08 12.60
N LEU A 282 -11.95 4.79 11.96
CA LEU A 282 -11.99 5.14 10.56
C LEU A 282 -10.74 4.55 9.88
N GLU A 283 -10.95 3.66 8.92
CA GLU A 283 -9.90 3.19 7.99
C GLU A 283 -10.16 3.84 6.64
N GLU A 284 -9.18 4.58 6.11
CA GLU A 284 -9.22 5.21 4.80
C GLU A 284 -8.09 4.66 3.93
N ARG A 285 -8.45 4.11 2.77
CA ARG A 285 -7.51 3.57 1.79
C ARG A 285 -7.18 4.66 0.78
N LEU A 286 -5.98 5.20 0.89
CA LEU A 286 -5.44 6.16 -0.05
C LEU A 286 -4.80 5.43 -1.24
N ASN A 287 -4.70 6.12 -2.38
CA ASN A 287 -4.04 5.57 -3.57
C ASN A 287 -2.56 5.23 -3.24
N MET A 288 -2.01 4.21 -3.90
CA MET A 288 -0.62 3.72 -3.73
C MET A 288 -0.33 2.82 -2.51
N GLY A 289 -1.34 2.11 -1.99
CA GLY A 289 -1.12 1.11 -0.94
C GLY A 289 -0.81 1.72 0.43
N LEU A 290 -1.42 2.87 0.71
CA LEU A 290 -1.43 3.53 2.02
C LEU A 290 -2.83 3.41 2.64
N ASN A 291 -2.89 2.99 3.89
CA ASN A 291 -4.11 2.87 4.67
C ASN A 291 -3.99 3.76 5.91
N PHE A 292 -4.68 4.89 5.89
CA PHE A 292 -4.76 5.75 7.05
C PHE A 292 -5.81 5.21 8.02
N ILE A 293 -5.46 5.12 9.31
CA ILE A 293 -6.34 4.63 10.37
C ILE A 293 -6.42 5.68 11.46
N LEU A 294 -7.64 6.03 11.85
CA LEU A 294 -7.91 6.94 12.95
C LEU A 294 -8.83 6.25 13.95
N SER A 295 -8.39 6.17 15.20
CA SER A 295 -9.22 5.69 16.32
C SER A 295 -9.45 6.81 17.31
N ALA A 296 -10.68 6.87 17.80
CA ALA A 296 -11.09 7.78 18.85
C ALA A 296 -11.92 7.03 19.89
N GLU A 297 -11.60 7.23 21.16
CA GLU A 297 -12.37 6.72 22.29
C GLU A 297 -12.64 7.85 23.28
N LYS A 298 -13.86 7.90 23.81
CA LYS A 298 -14.28 8.86 24.82
C LYS A 298 -15.16 8.19 25.85
N LEU A 299 -14.76 8.28 27.12
CA LEU A 299 -15.52 7.81 28.26
C LEU A 299 -16.33 8.97 28.88
N TYR A 300 -17.64 8.83 28.95
CA TYR A 300 -18.52 9.77 29.66
C TYR A 300 -18.77 9.24 31.08
N GLY A 301 -18.14 9.82 32.11
CA GLY A 301 -18.42 9.41 33.49
C GLY A 301 -17.34 9.68 34.55
N GLN A 302 -16.10 10.03 34.18
CA GLN A 302 -15.06 10.44 35.15
C GLN A 302 -14.86 11.95 35.14
N SER A 303 -14.98 12.59 36.32
CA SER A 303 -14.85 14.04 36.54
C SER A 303 -13.41 14.56 36.58
N MET A 304 -12.49 13.90 35.89
CA MET A 304 -11.11 14.35 35.73
C MET A 304 -10.69 14.08 34.30
N ALA A 305 -10.41 15.17 33.57
CA ALA A 305 -9.94 15.20 32.19
C ALA A 305 -10.77 14.35 31.20
N ALA A 306 -11.67 15.01 30.46
CA ALA A 306 -12.23 14.46 29.23
C ALA A 306 -11.09 14.13 28.26
N SER A 307 -10.57 12.90 28.36
CA SER A 307 -9.49 12.41 27.52
C SER A 307 -10.10 12.05 26.17
N MET A 308 -10.16 13.05 25.28
CA MET A 308 -10.37 12.80 23.87
C MET A 308 -9.10 12.12 23.34
N ARG A 309 -9.12 10.79 23.25
CA ARG A 309 -8.00 10.01 22.74
C ARG A 309 -8.07 10.01 21.21
N ILE A 310 -7.52 11.04 20.56
CA ILE A 310 -7.36 11.05 19.09
C ILE A 310 -6.01 10.47 18.75
N VAL A 311 -6.01 9.45 17.90
CA VAL A 311 -4.81 8.70 17.62
C VAL A 311 -4.70 8.44 16.12
N PHE A 312 -3.53 8.79 15.59
CA PHE A 312 -3.16 8.65 14.18
C PHE A 312 -2.38 7.34 14.01
N GLY A 313 -2.93 6.39 13.26
CA GLY A 313 -2.22 5.20 12.79
C GLY A 313 -2.04 5.30 11.29
N LEU A 314 -0.82 5.51 10.81
CA LEU A 314 -0.53 5.43 9.38
C LEU A 314 -0.15 3.98 9.09
N LEU A 315 -1.07 3.21 8.51
CA LEU A 315 -0.83 1.81 8.18
C LEU A 315 -0.46 1.64 6.71
N THR A 316 0.54 0.83 6.45
CA THR A 316 1.06 0.39 5.14
C THR A 316 1.71 1.49 4.30
N PHE A 317 3.01 1.33 4.07
CA PHE A 317 3.64 1.76 2.83
C PHE A 317 4.00 0.50 2.06
N VAL A 318 3.30 0.21 0.97
CA VAL A 318 3.76 -0.85 0.05
C VAL A 318 4.98 -0.40 -0.78
N THR A 319 5.38 0.88 -0.70
CA THR A 319 6.46 1.43 -1.56
C THR A 319 7.36 2.46 -0.88
N PHE A 320 7.73 2.30 0.41
CA PHE A 320 8.68 3.21 1.09
C PHE A 320 10.16 2.86 0.94
N GLY A 321 10.53 2.12 -0.10
CA GLY A 321 11.91 2.07 -0.58
C GLY A 321 12.32 3.27 -1.44
N MET A 322 11.39 4.19 -1.78
CA MET A 322 11.65 5.26 -2.75
C MET A 322 11.32 6.69 -2.28
N ILE A 323 10.78 6.91 -1.07
CA ILE A 323 10.24 8.25 -0.68
C ILE A 323 10.82 8.81 0.62
N ILE A 324 11.69 8.11 1.36
CA ILE A 324 12.51 8.77 2.41
C ILE A 324 13.81 9.25 1.79
N GLY A 325 13.65 10.32 1.01
CA GLY A 325 14.73 11.09 0.41
C GLY A 325 14.28 12.48 -0.02
N SER A 326 13.17 13.00 0.51
CA SER A 326 12.81 14.41 0.36
C SER A 326 11.60 14.80 1.24
N GLU A 327 11.91 15.59 2.27
CA GLU A 327 11.14 16.75 2.75
C GLU A 327 9.90 16.55 3.66
N PHE A 328 10.13 16.78 4.96
CA PHE A 328 9.32 17.68 5.77
C PHE A 328 10.03 19.05 5.80
N PRO A 329 9.33 20.17 5.54
CA PRO A 329 9.09 21.09 6.65
C PRO A 329 7.67 21.71 6.66
N THR A 330 7.02 21.54 7.81
CA THR A 330 6.12 22.46 8.54
C THR A 330 5.22 23.48 7.81
N PHE A 331 3.91 23.23 7.93
CA PHE A 331 2.81 24.13 8.34
C PHE A 331 3.13 25.63 8.57
N ARG A 332 2.56 26.52 7.74
CA ARG A 332 1.62 27.62 8.12
C ARG A 332 1.29 28.55 6.94
N ALA A 333 0.09 29.15 7.02
CA ALA A 333 -0.57 30.13 6.13
C ALA A 333 -1.17 29.51 4.85
N LEU A 334 -2.45 29.13 4.79
CA LEU A 334 -3.67 29.88 5.14
C LEU A 334 -3.77 31.21 4.37
N HIS A 335 -3.91 31.11 3.05
CA HIS A 335 -4.74 32.07 2.31
C HIS A 335 -5.83 31.34 1.54
N ARG A 336 -7.04 31.75 1.88
CA ARG A 336 -8.34 31.30 1.42
C ARG A 336 -8.59 31.84 0.00
N ARG A 337 -9.37 31.07 -0.76
CA ARG A 337 -10.33 31.44 -1.82
C ARG A 337 -9.83 31.76 -3.23
N GLN A 338 -10.45 31.00 -4.16
CA GLN A 338 -11.19 31.50 -5.32
C GLN A 338 -10.37 31.74 -6.60
N LEU A 339 -10.48 30.80 -7.54
CA LEU A 339 -11.09 31.06 -8.85
C LEU A 339 -11.22 29.75 -9.65
N ASP A 340 -12.45 29.27 -9.74
CA ASP A 340 -12.95 28.63 -10.96
C ASP A 340 -12.62 29.53 -12.16
N GLY A 341 -12.03 28.95 -13.19
CA GLY A 341 -11.64 29.68 -14.39
C GLY A 341 -11.24 28.70 -15.47
N TYR A 342 -12.25 28.18 -16.17
CA TYR A 342 -12.10 27.58 -17.49
C TYR A 342 -11.22 28.47 -18.37
N LEU A 343 -10.09 27.92 -18.84
CA LEU A 343 -9.34 28.49 -19.95
C LEU A 343 -9.46 27.53 -21.13
N GLN A 344 -10.40 27.87 -22.02
CA GLN A 344 -10.56 27.26 -23.33
C GLN A 344 -9.27 27.46 -24.13
N LEU A 345 -8.66 26.35 -24.56
CA LEU A 345 -7.60 26.34 -25.55
C LEU A 345 -8.16 26.82 -26.91
N PRO A 346 -7.37 27.56 -27.71
CA PRO A 346 -7.77 27.95 -29.06
C PRO A 346 -8.00 26.70 -29.92
N ARG A 347 -9.12 26.67 -30.63
CA ARG A 347 -9.50 25.60 -31.56
C ARG A 347 -8.45 25.45 -32.66
N GLY A 348 -7.97 24.22 -32.85
CA GLY A 348 -7.31 23.79 -34.08
C GLY A 348 -6.05 22.95 -33.87
N ILE A 349 -6.16 21.78 -33.22
CA ILE A 349 -5.49 20.50 -33.55
C ILE A 349 -6.27 19.43 -32.77
N HIS A 350 -6.95 18.54 -33.51
CA HIS A 350 -7.70 17.41 -32.96
C HIS A 350 -6.76 16.23 -32.68
N HIS A 351 -7.13 15.43 -31.68
CA HIS A 351 -6.73 14.05 -31.40
C HIS A 351 -5.31 13.74 -30.93
N TRP A 352 -5.10 13.75 -29.61
CA TRP A 352 -4.20 12.81 -28.91
C TRP A 352 -4.83 12.26 -27.60
N ASN A 353 -6.16 12.20 -27.51
CA ASN A 353 -6.86 11.59 -26.36
C ASN A 353 -7.34 10.15 -26.64
N ASP A 354 -7.29 9.68 -27.89
CA ASP A 354 -7.75 8.34 -28.30
C ASP A 354 -6.63 7.45 -28.85
N ASP A 355 -5.37 7.86 -28.67
CA ASP A 355 -4.26 7.07 -29.15
C ASP A 355 -3.91 5.96 -28.14
N LYS A 356 -4.44 4.76 -28.39
CA LYS A 356 -4.14 3.58 -27.57
C LYS A 356 -2.64 3.24 -27.57
N GLU A 357 -1.86 3.71 -28.55
CA GLU A 357 -0.41 3.53 -28.58
C GLU A 357 0.34 4.48 -27.63
N ALA A 358 -0.16 5.71 -27.42
CA ALA A 358 0.41 6.63 -26.42
C ALA A 358 0.21 6.15 -24.98
N THR A 359 -0.74 5.23 -24.76
CA THR A 359 -0.95 4.57 -23.45
C THR A 359 0.09 3.46 -23.21
N VAL A 360 0.69 2.89 -24.26
CA VAL A 360 1.77 1.88 -24.21
C VAL A 360 3.14 2.54 -23.96
N LEU A 361 3.30 3.82 -24.28
CA LEU A 361 4.55 4.58 -24.10
C LEU A 361 4.84 5.01 -22.64
N ARG A 362 4.07 4.58 -21.64
CA ARG A 362 4.38 4.84 -20.22
C ARG A 362 4.94 3.60 -19.52
N ILE A 363 6.24 3.68 -19.28
CA ILE A 363 7.09 2.77 -18.49
C ILE A 363 7.31 1.42 -19.18
N GLY A 364 7.89 1.46 -20.37
CA GLY A 364 8.83 0.40 -20.76
C GLY A 364 9.93 0.32 -19.70
N TYR A 365 10.41 -0.89 -19.41
CA TYR A 365 11.47 -1.16 -18.43
C TYR A 365 12.77 -0.42 -18.80
N VAL A 366 12.86 0.89 -18.51
CA VAL A 366 14.12 1.63 -18.57
C VAL A 366 15.05 0.94 -17.58
N LYS A 367 16.14 0.36 -18.08
CA LYS A 367 17.10 -0.37 -17.25
C LYS A 367 18.16 0.62 -16.76
N PRO A 368 18.15 1.02 -15.47
CA PRO A 368 19.21 1.86 -14.93
C PRO A 368 20.46 1.02 -14.69
N GLU A 369 21.61 1.55 -15.12
CA GLU A 369 22.94 1.05 -14.80
C GLU A 369 23.72 2.13 -14.05
N ILE A 370 24.13 1.83 -12.83
CA ILE A 370 24.88 2.77 -12.00
C ILE A 370 26.36 2.62 -12.35
N ILE A 371 26.95 3.65 -12.94
CA ILE A 371 28.34 3.62 -13.38
C ILE A 371 29.28 4.15 -12.28
N SER A 372 28.86 5.19 -11.57
CA SER A 372 29.61 5.71 -10.42
C SER A 372 28.66 6.25 -9.36
N TRP A 373 29.05 6.06 -8.09
CA TRP A 373 28.38 6.67 -6.94
C TRP A 373 28.96 8.05 -6.59
N SER A 374 30.19 8.34 -6.98
CA SER A 374 30.89 9.61 -6.71
C SER A 374 31.79 9.98 -7.90
N PRO A 375 31.43 11.00 -8.70
CA PRO A 375 30.12 11.66 -8.75
C PRO A 375 29.02 10.67 -9.15
N ARG A 376 27.76 10.95 -8.80
CA ARG A 376 26.62 10.08 -9.14
C ARG A 376 26.36 10.12 -10.65
N ILE A 377 26.57 9.00 -11.32
CA ILE A 377 26.37 8.82 -12.76
C ILE A 377 25.56 7.55 -12.99
N ILE A 378 24.40 7.70 -13.65
CA ILE A 378 23.48 6.62 -13.98
C ILE A 378 23.22 6.66 -15.48
N VAL A 379 23.37 5.52 -16.14
CA VAL A 379 22.96 5.32 -17.54
C VAL A 379 21.58 4.68 -17.54
N LEU A 380 20.67 5.26 -18.31
CA LEU A 380 19.32 4.77 -18.53
C LEU A 380 19.27 4.18 -19.93
N HIS A 381 19.27 2.85 -20.01
CA HIS A 381 19.21 2.17 -21.30
C HIS A 381 17.80 2.17 -21.86
N ASN A 382 17.69 2.34 -23.19
CA ASN A 382 16.42 2.41 -23.92
C ASN A 382 15.46 3.44 -23.30
N PHE A 383 15.99 4.61 -22.94
CA PHE A 383 15.20 5.70 -22.38
C PHE A 383 14.28 6.35 -23.43
N LEU A 384 14.77 6.47 -24.67
CA LEU A 384 13.98 6.89 -25.83
C LEU A 384 13.88 5.74 -26.83
N SER A 385 12.72 5.59 -27.44
CA SER A 385 12.55 4.74 -28.62
C SER A 385 13.33 5.31 -29.82
N MET A 386 13.66 4.45 -30.78
CA MET A 386 14.38 4.86 -31.99
C MET A 386 13.59 5.90 -32.81
N GLU A 387 12.26 5.78 -32.82
CA GLU A 387 11.33 6.70 -33.49
C GLU A 387 11.30 8.08 -32.82
N GLU A 388 11.27 8.13 -31.49
CA GLU A 388 11.36 9.39 -30.73
C GLU A 388 12.70 10.08 -30.96
N CYS A 389 13.80 9.34 -31.05
CA CYS A 389 15.09 9.90 -31.41
C CYS A 389 15.06 10.56 -32.80
N ASP A 390 14.44 9.90 -33.78
CA ASP A 390 14.37 10.39 -35.15
C ASP A 390 13.45 11.61 -35.27
N TYR A 391 12.33 11.60 -34.55
CA TYR A 391 11.43 12.74 -34.43
C TYR A 391 12.14 13.96 -33.81
N LEU A 392 12.88 13.77 -32.71
CA LEU A 392 13.63 14.85 -32.08
C LEU A 392 14.68 15.44 -33.04
N ARG A 393 15.44 14.59 -33.73
CA ARG A 393 16.40 15.05 -34.76
C ARG A 393 15.71 15.84 -35.87
N GLY A 394 14.56 15.36 -36.35
CA GLY A 394 13.73 16.04 -37.36
C GLY A 394 13.33 17.46 -36.97
N LEU A 395 12.93 17.65 -35.71
CA LEU A 395 12.57 18.98 -35.18
C LEU A 395 13.77 19.94 -35.10
N ALA A 396 14.97 19.43 -34.83
CA ALA A 396 16.16 20.26 -34.68
C ALA A 396 16.84 20.64 -35.99
N LEU A 397 16.79 19.77 -37.02
CA LEU A 397 17.41 19.99 -38.33
C LEU A 397 17.19 21.40 -38.92
N PRO A 398 15.96 21.95 -38.99
CA PRO A 398 15.73 23.28 -39.58
C PRO A 398 16.20 24.45 -38.70
N ARG A 399 16.54 24.22 -37.42
CA ARG A 399 16.80 25.27 -36.42
C ARG A 399 18.22 25.24 -35.84
N LEU A 400 19.14 24.47 -36.44
CA LEU A 400 20.52 24.37 -35.98
C LEU A 400 21.34 25.60 -36.35
N HIS A 401 21.92 26.24 -35.33
CA HIS A 401 22.90 27.32 -35.48
C HIS A 401 24.16 27.00 -34.66
N THR A 402 25.31 27.58 -34.99
CA THR A 402 26.56 27.36 -34.22
C THR A 402 26.35 27.71 -32.74
N SER A 403 26.72 26.81 -31.82
CA SER A 403 26.49 27.00 -30.39
C SER A 403 27.35 28.13 -29.81
N THR A 404 26.76 29.00 -29.00
CA THR A 404 27.48 30.03 -28.22
C THR A 404 27.58 29.65 -26.75
N VAL A 405 28.68 30.01 -26.08
CA VAL A 405 28.85 29.84 -24.62
C VAL A 405 28.54 31.16 -23.92
N VAL A 406 27.88 31.12 -22.76
CA VAL A 406 27.58 32.32 -21.95
C VAL A 406 28.86 32.78 -21.27
N ASP A 407 29.28 34.03 -21.52
CA ASP A 407 30.42 34.65 -20.85
C ASP A 407 30.08 35.00 -19.39
N THR A 408 30.96 34.62 -18.46
CA THR A 408 30.83 34.85 -17.01
C THR A 408 30.83 36.33 -16.63
N LYS A 409 31.42 37.22 -17.45
CA LYS A 409 31.46 38.66 -17.17
C LYS A 409 30.27 39.44 -17.72
N THR A 410 29.71 39.01 -18.85
CA THR A 410 28.71 39.80 -19.60
C THR A 410 27.35 39.10 -19.75
N GLY A 411 27.26 37.80 -19.45
CA GLY A 411 26.04 37.01 -19.60
C GLY A 411 25.55 36.83 -21.05
N LYS A 412 26.35 37.27 -22.04
CA LYS A 412 26.04 37.17 -23.47
C LYS A 412 26.67 35.91 -24.07
N GLY A 413 26.01 35.34 -25.10
CA GLY A 413 26.53 34.19 -25.84
C GLY A 413 27.65 34.59 -26.79
N ILE A 414 28.86 34.08 -26.59
CA ILE A 414 30.03 34.31 -27.47
C ILE A 414 30.40 32.98 -28.16
N LYS A 415 30.82 33.04 -29.44
CA LYS A 415 31.42 31.89 -30.14
C LYS A 415 32.74 31.55 -29.46
N SER A 416 32.88 30.34 -28.94
CA SER A 416 34.03 29.94 -28.12
C SER A 416 34.72 28.70 -28.68
N ASN A 417 36.06 28.69 -28.69
CA ASN A 417 36.89 27.53 -29.05
C ASN A 417 36.80 26.38 -28.02
N VAL A 418 36.01 26.56 -26.96
CA VAL A 418 35.74 25.55 -25.92
C VAL A 418 34.64 24.58 -26.37
N ARG A 419 33.74 25.02 -27.26
CA ARG A 419 32.61 24.23 -27.79
C ARG A 419 32.44 24.46 -29.28
N THR A 420 32.63 23.43 -30.08
CA THR A 420 32.57 23.53 -31.56
C THR A 420 31.26 23.03 -32.18
N SER A 421 30.26 22.63 -31.38
CA SER A 421 28.99 22.05 -31.85
C SER A 421 27.99 23.05 -32.45
N SER A 422 27.07 22.55 -33.26
CA SER A 422 25.82 23.25 -33.63
C SER A 422 24.70 22.89 -32.66
N GLY A 423 23.78 23.81 -32.38
CA GLY A 423 22.71 23.63 -31.41
C GLY A 423 21.42 24.34 -31.79
N MET A 424 20.30 23.76 -31.36
CA MET A 424 18.98 24.39 -31.43
C MET A 424 18.66 25.02 -30.07
N PHE A 425 18.49 26.35 -30.06
CA PHE A 425 18.11 27.09 -28.85
C PHE A 425 16.61 27.37 -28.83
N LEU A 426 15.99 27.15 -27.66
CA LEU A 426 14.57 27.39 -27.45
C LEU A 426 14.30 28.85 -27.10
N ASN A 427 13.24 29.41 -27.69
CA ASN A 427 12.73 30.75 -27.38
C ASN A 427 12.14 30.79 -25.95
N PRO A 428 12.05 31.97 -25.29
CA PRO A 428 11.50 32.08 -23.93
C PRO A 428 10.09 31.50 -23.77
N GLU A 429 9.23 31.65 -24.78
CA GLU A 429 7.89 31.05 -24.83
C GLU A 429 7.96 29.51 -24.93
N GLU A 430 8.87 28.98 -25.76
CA GLU A 430 9.08 27.54 -25.92
C GLU A 430 9.72 26.89 -24.69
N ARG A 431 10.51 27.65 -23.91
CA ARG A 431 11.06 27.20 -22.62
C ARG A 431 10.01 26.96 -21.55
N LYS A 432 8.80 27.52 -21.69
CA LYS A 432 7.67 27.23 -20.80
C LYS A 432 7.12 25.83 -21.02
N TYR A 433 7.32 25.26 -22.20
CA TYR A 433 6.96 23.88 -22.53
C TYR A 433 8.14 22.93 -22.24
N PRO A 434 7.91 21.63 -22.02
CA PRO A 434 8.97 20.65 -21.73
C PRO A 434 9.87 20.33 -22.93
N MET A 435 10.12 21.29 -23.81
CA MET A 435 11.03 21.13 -24.95
C MET A 435 12.48 20.98 -24.47
N ILE A 436 13.27 20.19 -25.22
CA ILE A 436 14.64 19.78 -24.89
C ILE A 436 15.60 20.47 -25.86
N GLN A 437 16.73 21.00 -25.36
CA GLN A 437 17.75 21.60 -26.22
C GLN A 437 18.56 20.49 -26.90
N GLN A 438 18.86 20.67 -28.18
CA GLN A 438 19.53 19.66 -28.98
C GLN A 438 20.84 20.19 -29.57
N TYR A 439 21.81 19.29 -29.71
CA TYR A 439 23.16 19.58 -30.17
C TYR A 439 23.63 18.55 -31.19
N ARG A 440 24.33 19.02 -32.21
CA ARG A 440 25.00 18.24 -33.25
C ARG A 440 26.51 18.49 -33.20
N TYR A 441 27.27 17.42 -33.12
CA TYR A 441 28.72 17.41 -33.20
C TYR A 441 29.16 16.64 -34.46
N GLU A 442 29.90 17.33 -35.32
CA GLU A 442 30.53 16.75 -36.51
C GLU A 442 31.91 16.16 -36.18
N LYS A 443 32.54 15.51 -37.16
CA LYS A 443 33.90 14.97 -37.04
C LYS A 443 34.87 16.04 -36.51
N SER A 444 35.72 15.65 -35.57
CA SER A 444 36.67 16.51 -34.85
C SER A 444 36.07 17.60 -33.96
N GLN A 445 34.75 17.64 -33.78
CA GLN A 445 34.13 18.51 -32.78
C GLN A 445 34.13 17.84 -31.41
N PHE A 446 34.27 18.66 -30.36
CA PHE A 446 34.37 18.22 -28.98
C PHE A 446 33.79 19.27 -28.03
N TYR A 447 33.70 18.93 -26.76
CA TYR A 447 33.35 19.89 -25.71
C TYR A 447 34.27 19.71 -24.51
N LYS A 448 35.00 20.77 -24.16
CA LYS A 448 36.00 20.66 -23.07
C LYS A 448 35.34 20.34 -21.72
N PRO A 449 36.07 19.67 -20.81
CA PRO A 449 35.61 19.42 -19.45
C PRO A 449 35.17 20.71 -18.75
N HIS A 450 33.98 20.70 -18.17
CA HIS A 450 33.36 21.84 -17.48
C HIS A 450 32.40 21.36 -16.39
N HIS A 451 31.89 22.31 -15.61
CA HIS A 451 30.84 22.09 -14.63
C HIS A 451 29.51 22.67 -15.13
N ASP A 452 28.41 21.98 -14.79
CA ASP A 452 27.07 22.44 -15.12
C ASP A 452 26.44 23.32 -14.03
N TYR A 453 26.98 23.32 -12.81
CA TYR A 453 26.56 24.24 -11.76
C TYR A 453 27.02 25.67 -12.04
N PHE A 454 26.27 26.64 -11.55
CA PHE A 454 26.59 28.06 -11.77
C PHE A 454 27.48 28.59 -10.65
N SER A 455 28.59 29.25 -10.98
CA SER A 455 29.35 30.08 -10.04
C SER A 455 28.77 31.49 -9.88
N ASP A 456 27.91 31.92 -10.81
CA ASP A 456 27.54 33.33 -10.96
C ASP A 456 26.24 33.68 -10.24
N THR A 457 26.28 34.73 -9.40
CA THR A 457 25.13 35.23 -8.62
C THR A 457 23.92 35.60 -9.49
N PHE A 458 24.14 36.03 -10.74
CA PHE A 458 23.07 36.38 -11.68
C PHE A 458 22.23 35.18 -12.11
N ASN A 459 22.87 34.05 -12.42
CA ASN A 459 22.18 32.84 -12.84
C ASN A 459 21.49 32.14 -11.65
N LEU A 460 22.07 32.20 -10.46
CA LEU A 460 21.42 31.69 -9.23
C LEU A 460 20.08 32.40 -8.95
N LYS A 461 19.97 33.71 -9.21
CA LYS A 461 18.71 34.46 -9.02
C LYS A 461 17.62 34.02 -10.00
N ARG A 462 17.98 33.50 -11.17
CA ARG A 462 17.04 33.06 -12.24
C ARG A 462 16.91 31.54 -12.27
N GLY A 463 16.28 30.96 -11.25
CA GLY A 463 15.93 29.53 -11.19
C GLY A 463 16.79 28.65 -10.29
N GLY A 464 17.69 29.23 -9.50
CA GLY A 464 18.57 28.48 -8.59
C GLY A 464 19.67 27.71 -9.30
N GLN A 465 20.25 26.72 -8.59
CA GLN A 465 21.28 25.84 -9.14
C GLN A 465 20.72 24.79 -10.10
N ARG A 466 21.58 24.28 -10.98
CA ARG A 466 21.31 23.06 -11.76
C ARG A 466 21.66 21.85 -10.89
N ILE A 467 20.66 21.07 -10.51
CA ILE A 467 20.82 19.94 -9.59
C ILE A 467 21.37 18.73 -10.34
N ALA A 468 20.81 18.47 -11.52
CA ALA A 468 21.16 17.32 -12.34
C ALA A 468 20.98 17.63 -13.82
N THR A 469 21.76 16.93 -14.64
CA THR A 469 21.75 17.02 -16.09
C THR A 469 21.41 15.66 -16.68
N MET A 470 20.41 15.65 -17.55
CA MET A 470 20.06 14.48 -18.36
C MET A 470 20.49 14.73 -19.80
N LEU A 471 21.44 13.91 -20.26
CA LEU A 471 21.97 13.94 -21.61
C LEU A 471 21.49 12.69 -22.37
N MET A 472 20.62 12.89 -23.36
CA MET A 472 20.07 11.83 -24.21
C MET A 472 20.86 11.73 -25.51
N TYR A 473 21.18 10.52 -25.95
CA TYR A 473 21.84 10.26 -27.23
C TYR A 473 20.83 9.93 -28.33
N LEU A 474 20.90 10.65 -29.44
CA LEU A 474 19.92 10.56 -30.54
C LEU A 474 20.48 9.91 -31.82
N SER A 475 21.78 9.66 -31.88
CA SER A 475 22.49 9.10 -33.04
C SER A 475 23.11 7.75 -32.74
N ASP A 476 23.15 6.86 -33.74
CA ASP A 476 23.82 5.57 -33.70
C ASP A 476 25.19 5.62 -34.43
N ASN A 477 25.97 4.54 -34.30
CA ASN A 477 27.22 4.31 -35.05
C ASN A 477 28.28 5.43 -34.99
N VAL A 478 28.35 6.15 -33.86
CA VAL A 478 29.39 7.14 -33.62
C VAL A 478 30.64 6.45 -33.04
N GLU A 479 31.79 6.70 -33.65
CA GLU A 479 33.09 6.37 -33.09
C GLU A 479 33.71 7.60 -32.44
N GLY A 480 34.16 7.47 -31.20
CA GLY A 480 34.50 8.62 -30.35
C GLY A 480 33.25 9.33 -29.81
N GLY A 481 33.39 10.60 -29.46
CA GLY A 481 32.27 11.40 -28.96
C GLY A 481 31.71 10.91 -27.62
N GLU A 482 32.46 10.14 -26.83
CA GLU A 482 32.05 9.69 -25.51
C GLU A 482 31.80 10.87 -24.56
N THR A 483 30.95 10.67 -23.56
CA THR A 483 30.83 11.64 -22.45
C THR A 483 31.81 11.24 -21.37
N TYR A 484 32.81 12.08 -21.14
CA TYR A 484 33.98 11.80 -20.31
C TYR A 484 33.91 12.51 -18.97
N PHE A 485 34.20 11.76 -17.91
CA PHE A 485 34.21 12.19 -16.51
C PHE A 485 35.62 11.95 -15.91
N PRO A 486 36.48 12.98 -15.88
CA PRO A 486 37.88 12.83 -15.45
C PRO A 486 38.05 12.42 -13.99
N LEU A 487 37.15 12.86 -13.10
CA LEU A 487 37.24 12.60 -11.66
C LEU A 487 36.40 11.41 -11.21
N ALA A 488 35.69 10.75 -12.14
CA ALA A 488 34.89 9.57 -11.83
C ALA A 488 35.74 8.29 -11.93
N GLY A 489 35.83 7.55 -10.83
CA GLY A 489 36.52 6.25 -10.76
C GLY A 489 38.05 6.34 -10.79
N LYS A 490 38.70 5.17 -10.64
CA LYS A 490 40.18 5.04 -10.68
C LYS A 490 40.69 4.34 -11.95
N GLY A 491 39.80 3.98 -12.87
CA GLY A 491 40.14 3.25 -14.09
C GLY A 491 40.72 4.14 -15.19
N GLU A 492 41.14 3.51 -16.28
CA GLU A 492 41.46 4.15 -17.54
C GLU A 492 40.36 3.84 -18.55
N CYS A 493 40.01 4.81 -19.38
CA CYS A 493 38.98 4.69 -20.40
C CYS A 493 39.46 5.28 -21.73
N SER A 494 38.88 4.83 -22.84
CA SER A 494 39.13 5.44 -24.14
C SER A 494 38.19 6.63 -24.34
N CYS A 495 38.74 7.77 -24.72
CA CYS A 495 38.03 9.00 -25.06
C CYS A 495 38.58 9.55 -26.38
N GLY A 496 37.77 9.53 -27.44
CA GLY A 496 38.21 9.97 -28.77
C GLY A 496 39.47 9.23 -29.26
N GLY A 497 39.59 7.93 -28.96
CA GLY A 497 40.71 7.10 -29.36
C GLY A 497 41.98 7.22 -28.52
N LYS A 498 41.97 8.00 -27.43
CA LYS A 498 43.09 8.12 -26.48
C LYS A 498 42.73 7.50 -25.13
N MET A 499 43.66 6.77 -24.54
CA MET A 499 43.53 6.26 -23.17
C MET A 499 43.72 7.41 -22.18
N VAL A 500 42.69 7.68 -21.38
CA VAL A 500 42.66 8.74 -20.37
C VAL A 500 42.16 8.19 -19.04
N LYS A 501 42.61 8.79 -17.94
CA LYS A 501 42.19 8.41 -16.60
C LYS A 501 40.77 8.92 -16.31
N GLY A 502 39.93 8.06 -15.73
CA GLY A 502 38.55 8.39 -15.38
C GLY A 502 37.58 7.43 -16.05
N LEU A 503 36.38 7.92 -16.33
CA LEU A 503 35.30 7.11 -16.88
C LEU A 503 34.67 7.79 -18.10
N SER A 504 34.40 7.02 -19.15
CA SER A 504 33.70 7.49 -20.35
C SER A 504 32.45 6.67 -20.60
N VAL A 505 31.37 7.33 -21.01
CA VAL A 505 30.11 6.70 -21.40
C VAL A 505 29.95 6.83 -22.91
N ARG A 506 29.87 5.69 -23.59
CA ARG A 506 29.72 5.62 -25.05
C ARG A 506 28.32 6.11 -25.48
N PRO A 507 28.21 6.91 -26.57
CA PRO A 507 26.91 7.29 -27.11
C PRO A 507 26.25 6.10 -27.80
N VAL A 508 25.10 5.66 -27.27
CA VAL A 508 24.23 4.65 -27.88
C VAL A 508 22.87 5.29 -28.10
N LYS A 509 22.33 5.20 -29.33
CA LYS A 509 21.04 5.78 -29.69
C LYS A 509 19.94 5.24 -28.75
N GLY A 510 19.15 6.14 -28.16
CA GLY A 510 18.08 5.80 -27.23
C GLY A 510 18.51 5.81 -25.75
N ASP A 511 19.81 5.75 -25.45
CA ASP A 511 20.29 5.79 -24.07
C ASP A 511 20.38 7.24 -23.56
N ALA A 512 20.20 7.40 -22.25
CA ALA A 512 20.37 8.67 -21.56
C ALA A 512 21.35 8.54 -20.39
N VAL A 513 22.22 9.54 -20.22
CA VAL A 513 23.11 9.66 -19.07
C VAL A 513 22.56 10.70 -18.14
N LEU A 514 22.31 10.31 -16.90
CA LEU A 514 21.89 11.16 -15.81
C LEU A 514 23.02 11.31 -14.81
N PHE A 515 23.48 12.53 -14.61
CA PHE A 515 24.51 12.85 -13.62
C PHE A 515 24.13 14.07 -12.79
N TRP A 516 24.59 14.09 -11.54
CA TRP A 516 24.28 15.16 -10.60
C TRP A 516 25.42 16.16 -10.51
N SER A 517 25.07 17.44 -10.48
CA SER A 517 26.03 18.53 -10.21
C SER A 517 26.03 18.93 -8.74
N MET A 518 25.17 18.33 -7.92
CA MET A 518 25.03 18.60 -6.49
C MET A 518 25.03 17.31 -5.65
N GLY A 519 25.68 17.38 -4.49
CA GLY A 519 25.68 16.35 -3.46
C GLY A 519 24.33 16.24 -2.75
N LEU A 520 24.19 15.19 -1.92
CA LEU A 520 23.01 15.02 -1.06
C LEU A 520 22.93 16.05 0.08
N ASP A 521 24.05 16.67 0.39
CA ASP A 521 24.21 17.79 1.33
C ASP A 521 23.75 19.14 0.74
N GLY A 522 23.35 19.17 -0.53
CA GLY A 522 22.95 20.39 -1.23
C GLY A 522 24.12 21.28 -1.64
N GLN A 523 25.37 20.82 -1.50
CA GLN A 523 26.54 21.53 -2.02
C GLN A 523 26.80 21.14 -3.48
N SER A 524 27.50 22.01 -4.22
CA SER A 524 27.93 21.70 -5.59
C SER A 524 29.03 20.65 -5.54
N ASP A 525 28.93 19.63 -6.39
CA ASP A 525 29.88 18.51 -6.42
C ASP A 525 31.08 18.86 -7.33
N PRO A 526 32.30 19.08 -6.79
CA PRO A 526 33.48 19.39 -7.59
C PRO A 526 33.93 18.21 -8.46
N ASP A 527 33.52 16.98 -8.14
CA ASP A 527 33.90 15.80 -8.92
C ASP A 527 32.99 15.61 -10.14
N SER A 528 31.91 16.38 -10.27
CA SER A 528 30.95 16.36 -11.39
C SER A 528 31.45 16.96 -12.72
N ILE A 529 32.76 17.18 -12.84
CA ILE A 529 33.38 17.68 -14.07
C ILE A 529 33.13 16.68 -15.21
N HIS A 530 32.67 17.20 -16.35
CA HIS A 530 32.37 16.35 -17.51
C HIS A 530 32.61 17.08 -18.83
N GLY A 531 32.89 16.32 -19.89
CA GLY A 531 33.15 16.84 -21.23
C GLY A 531 32.70 15.87 -22.31
N GLY A 532 32.67 16.34 -23.56
CA GLY A 532 32.46 15.50 -24.74
C GLY A 532 33.78 15.25 -25.44
N CYS A 533 34.15 13.97 -25.61
CA CYS A 533 35.32 13.56 -26.39
C CYS A 533 35.18 13.97 -27.86
N GLU A 534 36.30 13.94 -28.57
CA GLU A 534 36.34 14.21 -30.01
C GLU A 534 35.59 13.10 -30.79
N VAL A 535 34.75 13.49 -31.74
CA VAL A 535 34.08 12.56 -32.66
C VAL A 535 35.06 12.15 -33.75
N LEU A 536 35.39 10.86 -33.84
CA LEU A 536 36.32 10.31 -34.82
C LEU A 536 35.62 9.97 -36.14
N SER A 537 34.42 9.40 -36.06
CA SER A 537 33.60 9.02 -37.21
C SER A 537 32.10 9.14 -36.89
N GLY A 538 31.31 9.49 -37.90
CA GLY A 538 29.88 9.76 -37.77
C GLY A 538 29.51 11.15 -37.25
N GLU A 539 28.24 11.35 -36.93
CA GLU A 539 27.71 12.58 -36.34
C GLU A 539 27.07 12.26 -34.99
N LYS A 540 27.49 12.97 -33.93
CA LYS A 540 26.88 12.83 -32.61
C LYS A 540 25.75 13.83 -32.44
N TRP A 541 24.55 13.30 -32.21
CA TRP A 541 23.38 14.07 -31.83
C TRP A 541 23.03 13.82 -30.37
N SER A 542 22.86 14.88 -29.60
CA SER A 542 22.51 14.79 -28.18
C SER A 542 21.48 15.82 -27.78
N ALA A 543 20.55 15.43 -26.92
CA ALA A 543 19.57 16.33 -26.32
C ALA A 543 19.86 16.50 -24.83
N THR A 544 19.86 17.74 -24.32
CA THR A 544 20.20 18.04 -22.93
C THR A 544 19.03 18.69 -22.22
N LYS A 545 18.67 18.13 -21.06
CA LYS A 545 17.72 18.72 -20.12
C LYS A 545 18.42 18.98 -18.79
N TRP A 546 18.47 20.25 -18.40
CA TRP A 546 18.95 20.64 -17.07
C TRP A 546 17.78 20.75 -16.09
N MET A 547 17.89 20.06 -14.97
CA MET A 547 16.94 20.16 -13.85
C MET A 547 17.42 21.24 -12.88
N ARG A 548 16.55 22.20 -12.58
CA ARG A 548 16.84 23.35 -11.75
C ARG A 548 16.17 23.24 -10.38
N GLN A 549 16.79 23.83 -9.36
CA GLN A 549 16.29 23.84 -7.98
C GLN A 549 14.97 24.59 -7.82
N LYS A 550 14.73 25.63 -8.61
CA LYS A 550 13.48 26.38 -8.60
C LYS A 550 12.92 26.47 -10.01
N PHE A 551 11.60 26.31 -10.13
CA PHE A 551 10.91 26.63 -11.37
C PHE A 551 11.13 28.11 -11.66
N THR A 552 11.64 28.41 -12.85
CA THR A 552 11.66 29.78 -13.36
C THR A 552 10.24 30.15 -13.73
N SER A 553 9.59 30.96 -12.90
CA SER A 553 8.29 31.59 -13.21
C SER A 553 8.41 32.51 -14.42
#